data_AF-F0XVV3-F1
#
_entry.id   AF-F0XVV3-F1
#
_cell.length_a   1.000
_cell.length_b   1.000
_cell.length_c   1.000
_cell.angle_alpha   90.00
_cell.angle_beta   90.00
_cell.angle_gamma   90.00
#
_symmetry.space_group_name_H-M   'P 1'
#
loop_
_entity.id
_entity.type
_entity.pdbx_description
1 polymer ?
#
loop_
_entity_poly.entity_id
_entity_poly.type
_entity_poly.pdbx_seq_one_letter_code
_entity_poly.pdbx_strand_id
1 'polypeptide(L)' 'DPYRLLGVAKDADESAIRKAYKKTSLKTHPDRGGRKSLFVAVNKAYAVLADEQTRRDYD' A
#
# COMPACT_ATOMS: atom_id res chain seq x y z
N ASP A 1 6.86 4.80 -6.09
CA ASP A 1 5.59 5.50 -6.01
C ASP A 1 4.58 4.64 -5.24
N PRO A 2 4.35 4.95 -3.95
CA PRO A 2 3.53 4.14 -3.04
C PRO A 2 2.06 4.08 -3.47
N TYR A 3 1.55 5.14 -4.11
CA TYR A 3 0.19 5.17 -4.67
C TYR A 3 0.04 4.14 -5.80
N ARG A 4 1.00 4.11 -6.74
CA ARG A 4 1.01 3.10 -7.82
C ARG A 4 1.19 1.67 -7.29
N LEU A 5 1.95 1.50 -6.22
CA LEU A 5 2.20 0.20 -5.59
C LEU A 5 0.93 -0.37 -4.94
N LEU A 6 0.13 0.49 -4.31
CA LEU A 6 -1.18 0.12 -3.78
C LEU A 6 -2.28 0.08 -4.86
N GLY A 7 -2.05 0.72 -6.01
CA GLY A 7 -3.02 0.83 -7.10
C GLY A 7 -4.13 1.83 -6.79
N VAL A 8 -3.79 2.90 -6.07
CA VAL A 8 -4.70 3.99 -5.71
C VAL A 8 -4.24 5.30 -6.34
N ALA A 9 -5.18 6.24 -6.48
CA ALA A 9 -4.86 7.58 -6.93
C ALA A 9 -4.21 8.42 -5.80
N LYS A 10 -3.52 9.49 -6.16
CA LYS A 10 -2.84 10.37 -5.18
C LYS A 10 -3.81 11.14 -4.27
N ASP A 11 -5.04 11.32 -4.71
CA ASP A 11 -6.14 11.93 -3.98
C ASP A 11 -6.97 10.90 -3.19
N ALA A 12 -6.56 9.63 -3.17
CA ALA A 12 -7.26 8.60 -2.42
C ALA A 12 -7.34 8.94 -0.93
N ASP A 13 -8.51 8.71 -0.35
CA ASP A 13 -8.74 8.83 1.08
C ASP A 13 -8.07 7.66 1.84
N GLU A 14 -7.92 7.83 3.14
CA GLU A 14 -7.31 6.82 4.02
C GLU A 14 -8.06 5.47 3.93
N SER A 15 -9.39 5.53 3.77
CA SER A 15 -10.25 4.36 3.58
C SER A 15 -9.91 3.58 2.30
N ALA A 16 -9.76 4.26 1.15
CA ALA A 16 -9.35 3.64 -0.10
C ALA A 16 -7.93 3.07 -0.01
N ILE A 17 -6.99 3.78 0.61
CA ILE A 17 -5.62 3.31 0.83
C ILE A 17 -5.63 2.01 1.65
N ARG A 18 -6.39 1.98 2.74
CA ARG A 18 -6.51 0.81 3.63
C ARG A 18 -7.18 -0.37 2.94
N LYS A 19 -8.22 -0.11 2.15
CA LYS A 19 -8.92 -1.15 1.34
C LYS A 19 -8.02 -1.71 0.25
N ALA A 20 -7.27 -0.85 -0.45
CA ALA A 20 -6.32 -1.24 -1.47
C ALA A 20 -5.16 -2.04 -0.89
N TYR A 21 -4.59 -1.59 0.23
CA TYR A 21 -3.57 -2.35 0.97
C TYR A 21 -4.08 -3.76 1.31
N LYS A 22 -5.27 -3.88 1.91
CA LYS A 22 -5.82 -5.20 2.27
C LYS A 22 -5.96 -6.11 1.03
N LYS A 23 -6.46 -5.59 -0.09
CA LYS A 23 -6.62 -6.32 -1.35
C LYS A 23 -5.27 -6.76 -1.94
N THR A 24 -4.30 -5.85 -2.00
CA THR A 24 -2.99 -6.10 -2.60
C THR A 24 -2.11 -6.98 -1.70
N SER A 25 -2.23 -6.83 -0.40
CA SER A 25 -1.56 -7.65 0.62
C SER A 25 -2.03 -9.11 0.52
N LEU A 26 -3.34 -9.36 0.38
CA LEU A 26 -3.88 -10.71 0.13
C LEU A 26 -3.40 -11.32 -1.19
N LYS A 27 -3.23 -10.51 -2.25
CA LYS A 27 -2.72 -10.97 -3.55
C LYS A 27 -1.23 -11.26 -3.57
N THR A 28 -0.46 -10.51 -2.79
CA THR A 28 1.02 -10.62 -2.75
C THR A 28 1.51 -11.53 -1.64
N HIS A 29 0.62 -12.00 -0.75
CA HIS A 29 0.97 -12.86 0.37
C HIS A 29 1.66 -14.15 -0.10
N PRO A 30 2.83 -14.51 0.47
CA PRO A 30 3.56 -15.72 0.09
C PRO A 30 2.73 -17.01 0.26
N ASP A 31 1.92 -17.10 1.31
CA ASP A 31 1.01 -18.25 1.54
C ASP A 31 -0.04 -18.45 0.44
N ARG A 32 -0.33 -17.41 -0.36
CA ARG A 32 -1.24 -17.49 -1.52
C ARG A 32 -0.49 -17.63 -2.85
N GLY A 33 0.79 -17.96 -2.82
CA GLY A 33 1.65 -18.04 -4.01
C GLY A 33 2.17 -16.69 -4.50
N GLY A 34 2.05 -15.64 -3.68
CA GLY A 34 2.58 -14.31 -3.97
C GLY A 34 4.09 -14.19 -3.71
N ARG A 35 4.69 -13.09 -4.17
CA ARG A 35 6.12 -12.82 -3.93
C ARG A 35 6.31 -12.03 -2.64
N LYS A 36 7.11 -12.57 -1.71
CA LYS A 36 7.50 -11.89 -0.46
C LYS A 36 8.07 -10.48 -0.70
N SER A 37 8.84 -10.28 -1.76
CA SER A 37 9.37 -8.96 -2.13
C SER A 37 8.27 -7.94 -2.46
N LEU A 38 7.22 -8.37 -3.16
CA LEU A 38 6.05 -7.52 -3.45
C LEU A 38 5.27 -7.22 -2.18
N PHE A 39 5.08 -8.22 -1.31
CA PHE A 39 4.42 -8.03 -0.03
C PHE A 39 5.15 -7.00 0.86
N VAL A 40 6.48 -7.06 0.91
CA VAL A 40 7.30 -6.07 1.63
C VAL A 40 7.16 -4.68 1.00
N ALA A 41 7.17 -4.58 -0.32
CA ALA A 41 7.00 -3.29 -1.02
C ALA A 41 5.61 -2.67 -0.76
N VAL A 42 4.56 -3.49 -0.76
CA VAL A 42 3.17 -3.07 -0.44
C VAL A 42 3.04 -2.61 1.01
N ASN A 43 3.69 -3.30 1.95
CA ASN A 43 3.75 -2.85 3.35
C ASN A 43 4.46 -1.52 3.51
N LYS A 44 5.62 -1.33 2.85
CA LYS A 44 6.34 -0.04 2.87
C LYS A 44 5.50 1.09 2.28
N ALA A 45 4.82 0.82 1.16
CA ALA A 45 3.94 1.81 0.53
C ALA A 45 2.78 2.20 1.46
N TYR A 46 2.16 1.23 2.13
CA TYR A 46 1.13 1.50 3.11
C TYR A 46 1.67 2.26 4.33
N ALA A 47 2.86 1.92 4.85
CA ALA A 47 3.44 2.61 6.00
C ALA A 47 3.66 4.11 5.75
N VAL A 48 3.96 4.51 4.51
CA VAL A 48 4.12 5.92 4.11
C VAL A 48 2.77 6.62 3.90
N LEU A 49 1.74 5.89 3.50
CA LEU A 49 0.44 6.46 3.13
C LEU A 49 -0.64 6.33 4.23
N ALA A 50 -0.41 5.48 5.23
CA ALA A 50 -1.37 5.18 6.29
C ALA A 50 -1.43 6.27 7.36
N ASP A 51 -0.38 7.07 7.51
CA ASP A 51 -0.34 8.17 8.45
C ASP A 51 -0.29 9.50 7.68
N GLU A 52 -1.21 10.41 8.01
CA GLU A 52 -1.38 11.67 7.30
C GLU A 52 -0.12 12.56 7.39
N GLN A 53 0.60 12.51 8.52
CA GLN A 53 1.86 13.24 8.70
C GLN A 53 2.92 12.68 7.75
N THR A 54 3.13 11.35 7.76
CA THR A 54 4.13 10.71 6.89
C THR A 54 3.80 10.82 5.40
N ARG A 55 2.50 10.87 5.06
CA ARG A 55 2.03 11.09 3.69
C ARG A 55 2.35 12.52 3.24
N ARG A 56 2.08 13.52 4.09
CA ARG A 56 2.42 14.92 3.83
C ARG A 56 3.92 15.16 3.73
N ASP A 57 4.73 14.44 4.51
CA ASP A 57 6.19 14.51 4.42
C ASP A 57 6.74 13.83 3.15
N TYR A 58 5.97 12.90 2.56
CA TYR A 58 6.33 12.19 1.34
C TYR A 58 5.90 12.91 0.06
N ASP A 59 4.70 13.51 0.04
CA ASP A 59 4.15 14.26 -1.10
C ASP A 59 4.87 15.60 -1.35
#